data_AF-A0A7V3K1P3-F1
#
_entry.id   AF-A0A7V3K1P3-F1
#
_cell.length_a   1.000
_cell.length_b   1.000
_cell.length_c   1.000
_cell.angle_alpha   90.00
_cell.angle_beta   90.00
_cell.angle_gamma   90.00
#
_symmetry.space_group_name_H-M   'P 1'
#
loop_
_entity.id
_entity.type
_entity.pdbx_description
1 polymer ?
#
loop_
_entity_poly.entity_id
_entity_poly.type
_entity_poly.pdbx_seq_one_letter_code
_entity_poly.pdbx_strand_id
1 'polypeptide(L)'
;MSAIGGYSIIPGEDERGTAGRHRLALKREEKVREGLSRTRQSFFGRIAGLLTGQQLTEEFWEDLEALLIQADVGVETTMDLLERLRERARREGLRTTDRVRTALREELVRMLQVDAPLPNPAEHLLYV
;
A
#
# COMPACT_ATOMS: atom_id res chain seq x y z
N MET A 1 -48.25 35.44 -16.43
CA MET A 1 -46.82 35.38 -16.80
C MET A 1 -46.01 35.00 -15.56
N SER A 2 -44.86 34.37 -15.79
CA SER A 2 -43.84 33.87 -14.85
C SER A 2 -44.01 32.45 -14.32
N ALA A 3 -43.24 31.56 -14.97
CA ALA A 3 -42.90 30.22 -14.58
C ALA A 3 -41.91 30.22 -13.40
N ILE A 4 -42.11 29.31 -12.46
CA ILE A 4 -41.08 28.91 -11.49
C ILE A 4 -40.77 27.45 -11.80
N GLY A 5 -39.58 27.24 -12.34
CA GLY A 5 -39.09 25.96 -12.85
C GLY A 5 -39.06 24.90 -11.75
N GLY A 6 -39.70 23.78 -12.06
CA GLY A 6 -39.76 22.62 -11.19
C GLY A 6 -38.38 22.02 -10.95
N TYR A 7 -38.15 21.63 -9.69
CA TYR A 7 -37.11 20.69 -9.31
C TYR A 7 -37.35 19.40 -10.09
N SER A 8 -36.55 19.18 -11.14
CA SER A 8 -36.58 17.95 -11.91
C SER A 8 -36.02 16.84 -11.02
N ILE A 9 -36.91 16.07 -10.41
CA ILE A 9 -36.60 14.75 -9.86
C ILE A 9 -35.96 13.98 -11.01
N ILE A 10 -34.64 13.73 -10.96
CA ILE A 10 -33.99 12.79 -11.87
C ILE A 10 -34.49 11.39 -11.46
N PRO A 11 -35.31 10.70 -12.27
CA PRO A 11 -35.70 9.33 -11.98
C PRO A 11 -34.76 8.41 -12.74
N GLY A 12 -33.83 7.74 -12.04
CA GLY A 12 -33.07 6.66 -12.68
C GLY A 12 -31.62 6.44 -12.25
N GLU A 13 -31.24 6.73 -11.00
CA GLU A 13 -30.03 6.09 -10.46
C GLU A 13 -30.35 4.61 -10.19
N ASP A 14 -30.15 3.80 -11.22
CA ASP A 14 -30.30 2.35 -11.20
C ASP A 14 -29.44 1.76 -10.07
N GLU A 15 -30.10 1.28 -9.01
CA GLU A 15 -29.48 0.56 -7.89
C GLU A 15 -28.63 -0.65 -8.36
N ARG A 16 -28.85 -1.12 -9.60
CA ARG A 16 -28.04 -2.18 -10.24
C ARG A 16 -26.65 -1.70 -10.68
N GLY A 17 -26.44 -0.40 -10.93
CA GLY A 17 -25.15 0.18 -11.32
C GLY A 17 -24.13 0.23 -10.18
N THR A 18 -24.59 0.58 -8.97
CA THR A 18 -23.75 0.64 -7.77
C THR A 18 -23.26 -0.75 -7.36
N ALA A 19 -24.14 -1.76 -7.42
CA ALA A 19 -23.79 -3.16 -7.17
C ALA A 19 -22.78 -3.72 -8.19
N GLY A 20 -22.91 -3.32 -9.47
CA GLY A 20 -21.99 -3.71 -10.54
C GLY A 20 -20.57 -3.18 -10.35
N ARG A 21 -20.44 -1.90 -9.96
CA ARG A 21 -19.15 -1.25 -9.67
C ARG A 21 -18.46 -1.86 -8.44
N HIS A 22 -19.22 -2.11 -7.37
CA HIS A 22 -18.71 -2.74 -6.16
C HIS A 22 -18.17 -4.15 -6.43
N ARG A 23 -18.92 -4.96 -7.20
CA ARG A 23 -18.49 -6.32 -7.59
C ARG A 23 -17.22 -6.33 -8.45
N LEU A 24 -17.06 -5.36 -9.36
CA LEU A 24 -15.84 -5.22 -10.16
C LEU A 24 -14.62 -4.81 -9.33
N ALA A 25 -14.82 -3.93 -8.34
CA ALA A 25 -13.76 -3.54 -7.41
C ALA A 25 -13.29 -4.73 -6.56
N LEU A 26 -14.21 -5.50 -5.97
CA LEU A 26 -13.88 -6.72 -5.22
C LEU A 26 -13.13 -7.74 -6.07
N LYS A 27 -13.55 -7.94 -7.33
CA LYS A 27 -12.87 -8.85 -8.26
C LYS A 27 -11.45 -8.38 -8.64
N ARG A 28 -11.23 -7.06 -8.72
CA ARG A 28 -9.88 -6.50 -8.94
C ARG A 28 -9.00 -6.67 -7.71
N GLU A 29 -9.52 -6.40 -6.53
CA GLU A 29 -8.82 -6.60 -5.26
C GLU A 29 -8.39 -8.06 -5.08
N GLU A 30 -9.31 -9.01 -5.32
CA GLU A 30 -9.03 -10.44 -5.24
C GLU A 30 -7.92 -10.86 -6.20
N LYS A 31 -7.96 -10.38 -7.45
CA LYS A 31 -6.93 -10.66 -8.47
C LYS A 31 -5.56 -10.09 -8.10
N VAL A 32 -5.52 -8.89 -7.53
CA VAL A 32 -4.28 -8.29 -7.00
C VAL A 32 -3.74 -9.12 -5.83
N ARG A 33 -4.61 -9.51 -4.91
CA ARG A 33 -4.25 -10.31 -3.73
C ARG A 33 -3.71 -11.69 -4.11
N GLU A 34 -4.30 -12.31 -5.12
CA GLU A 34 -3.86 -13.59 -5.68
C GLU A 34 -2.51 -13.46 -6.38
N GLY A 35 -2.34 -12.44 -7.24
CA GLY A 35 -1.09 -12.16 -7.94
C GLY A 35 0.09 -11.88 -6.99
N LEU A 36 -0.18 -11.24 -5.85
CA LEU A 36 0.82 -10.95 -4.81
C LEU A 36 1.02 -12.11 -3.81
N SER A 37 0.29 -13.22 -3.95
CA SER A 37 0.33 -14.31 -2.96
C SER A 37 1.73 -14.91 -2.78
N ARG A 38 2.47 -15.12 -3.88
CA ARG A 38 3.83 -15.67 -3.84
C ARG A 38 4.81 -14.72 -3.17
N THR A 39 4.82 -13.45 -3.57
CA THR A 39 5.64 -12.40 -2.94
C THR A 39 5.31 -12.26 -1.46
N ARG A 40 4.02 -12.34 -1.09
CA ARG A 40 3.61 -12.30 0.31
C ARG A 40 4.13 -13.49 1.11
N GLN A 41 4.16 -14.69 0.56
CA GLN A 41 4.70 -15.85 1.27
C GLN A 41 6.22 -15.84 1.38
N SER A 42 6.94 -15.51 0.30
CA SER A 42 8.40 -15.57 0.29
C SER A 42 9.03 -14.40 1.04
N PHE A 43 8.68 -13.17 0.67
CA PHE A 43 9.32 -11.96 1.19
C PHE A 43 8.85 -11.63 2.61
N PHE A 44 7.52 -11.55 2.83
CA PHE A 44 7.03 -11.28 4.19
C PHE A 44 7.25 -12.46 5.14
N GLY A 45 7.35 -13.69 4.64
CA GLY A 45 7.75 -14.85 5.43
C GLY A 45 9.18 -14.73 5.97
N ARG A 46 10.13 -14.31 5.12
CA ARG A 46 11.53 -14.07 5.52
C ARG A 46 11.67 -12.90 6.50
N ILE A 47 10.98 -11.80 6.23
CA ILE A 47 10.91 -10.64 7.12
C ILE A 47 10.31 -11.04 8.47
N ALA A 48 9.22 -11.81 8.49
CA ALA A 48 8.63 -12.31 9.74
C ALA A 48 9.61 -13.23 10.49
N GLY A 49 10.36 -14.07 9.79
CA GLY A 49 11.42 -14.91 10.36
C GLY A 49 12.52 -14.09 11.04
N LEU A 50 13.08 -13.09 10.34
CA LEU A 50 14.08 -12.17 10.88
C LEU A 50 13.56 -11.43 12.12
N LEU A 51 12.29 -11.01 12.07
CA LEU A 51 11.64 -10.24 13.14
C LEU A 51 11.17 -11.10 14.32
N THR A 52 11.43 -12.40 14.35
CA THR A 52 11.03 -13.25 15.48
C THR A 52 12.19 -13.39 16.47
N GLY A 53 12.07 -12.78 17.65
CA GLY A 53 12.96 -13.05 18.79
C GLY A 53 14.38 -12.47 18.73
N GLN A 54 14.76 -11.77 17.65
CA GLN A 54 16.02 -11.02 17.61
C GLN A 54 15.92 -9.72 18.42
N GLN A 55 17.05 -9.33 19.02
CA GLN A 55 17.21 -7.98 19.55
C GLN A 55 17.42 -7.01 18.38
N LEU A 56 17.06 -5.74 18.56
CA LEU A 56 17.33 -4.68 17.58
C LEU A 56 18.83 -4.30 17.63
N THR A 57 19.67 -5.17 17.09
CA THR A 57 21.12 -5.00 16.93
C THR A 57 21.45 -4.38 15.58
N GLU A 58 22.72 -4.05 15.34
CA GLU A 58 23.15 -3.59 14.00
C GLU A 58 22.99 -4.69 12.94
N GLU A 59 23.33 -5.93 13.28
CA GLU A 59 23.12 -7.12 12.43
C GLU A 59 21.66 -7.27 11.97
N PHE A 60 20.69 -7.04 12.85
CA PHE A 60 19.27 -7.03 12.47
C PHE A 60 18.96 -6.02 11.36
N TRP A 61 19.56 -4.82 11.43
CA TRP A 61 19.31 -3.79 10.43
C TRP A 61 20.02 -4.09 9.10
N GLU A 62 21.22 -4.66 9.13
CA GLU A 62 21.95 -5.12 7.95
C GLU A 62 21.20 -6.26 7.24
N ASP A 63 20.68 -7.24 7.99
CA ASP A 63 19.87 -8.33 7.45
C ASP A 63 18.58 -7.81 6.81
N LEU A 64 17.92 -6.84 7.45
CA LEU A 64 16.71 -6.22 6.91
C LEU A 64 17.00 -5.45 5.61
N GLU A 65 18.12 -4.75 5.52
CA GLU A 65 18.59 -4.09 4.30
C GLU A 65 18.77 -5.08 3.15
N ALA A 66 19.53 -6.15 3.40
CA ALA A 66 19.79 -7.19 2.41
C ALA A 66 18.48 -7.81 1.89
N LEU A 67 17.54 -8.10 2.79
CA LEU A 67 16.23 -8.65 2.41
C LEU A 67 15.41 -7.68 1.54
N LEU A 68 15.42 -6.38 1.84
CA LEU A 68 14.69 -5.39 1.06
C LEU A 68 15.28 -5.23 -0.34
N ILE A 69 16.61 -5.20 -0.46
CA ILE A 69 17.30 -5.13 -1.77
C ILE A 69 16.99 -6.37 -2.62
N GLN A 70 17.00 -7.56 -2.02
CA GLN A 70 16.65 -8.82 -2.70
C GLN A 70 15.19 -8.90 -3.15
N ALA A 71 14.32 -8.03 -2.63
CA ALA A 71 12.89 -8.03 -2.90
C ALA A 71 12.47 -6.99 -3.95
N ASP A 72 13.41 -6.57 -4.80
CA ASP A 72 13.19 -5.60 -5.87
C ASP A 72 12.78 -4.20 -5.40
N VAL A 73 13.12 -3.82 -4.15
CA VAL A 73 12.91 -2.45 -3.64
C VAL A 73 13.96 -1.47 -4.20
N GLY A 74 15.17 -1.96 -4.44
CA GLY A 74 16.31 -1.17 -4.92
C GLY A 74 17.09 -0.48 -3.78
N VAL A 75 18.38 -0.26 -4.00
CA VAL A 75 19.32 0.22 -2.96
C VAL A 75 18.91 1.56 -2.37
N GLU A 76 18.70 2.58 -3.21
CA GLU A 76 18.37 3.95 -2.76
C GLU A 76 17.07 3.97 -1.93
N THR A 77 16.01 3.36 -2.44
CA THR A 77 14.72 3.25 -1.75
C THR A 77 14.84 2.52 -0.41
N THR A 78 15.65 1.45 -0.37
CA THR A 78 15.90 0.70 0.87
C THR A 78 16.63 1.56 1.91
N MET A 79 17.69 2.27 1.51
CA MET A 79 18.45 3.14 2.42
C MET A 79 17.56 4.21 3.02
N ASP A 80 16.79 4.90 2.18
CA ASP A 80 15.82 5.92 2.58
C ASP A 80 14.75 5.38 3.54
N LEU A 81 14.25 4.16 3.28
CA LEU A 81 13.28 3.49 4.14
C LEU A 81 13.87 3.19 5.51
N LEU A 82 15.07 2.63 5.55
CA LEU A 82 15.72 2.20 6.79
C LEU A 82 16.16 3.38 7.64
N GLU A 83 16.62 4.48 7.04
CA GLU A 83 16.93 5.70 7.76
C GLU A 83 15.68 6.22 8.51
N ARG A 84 14.56 6.38 7.79
CA ARG A 84 13.29 6.80 8.39
C ARG A 84 12.81 5.85 9.46
N LEU A 85 12.93 4.53 9.23
CA LEU A 85 12.51 3.51 10.18
C LEU A 85 13.37 3.53 11.45
N ARG A 86 14.70 3.66 11.33
CA ARG A 86 15.63 3.76 12.47
C ARG A 86 15.37 5.04 13.27
N GLU A 87 15.16 6.17 12.60
CA GLU A 87 14.83 7.43 13.26
C GLU A 87 13.51 7.33 14.04
N ARG A 88 12.48 6.76 13.40
CA ARG A 88 11.19 6.49 14.02
C ARG A 88 11.31 5.54 15.21
N ALA A 89 12.10 4.48 15.08
CA ALA A 89 12.35 3.52 16.15
C ALA A 89 12.97 4.19 17.40
N ARG A 90 13.92 5.10 17.19
CA ARG A 90 14.52 5.91 18.26
C ARG A 90 13.50 6.86 18.89
N ARG A 91 12.75 7.60 18.06
CA ARG A 91 11.77 8.61 18.49
C ARG A 91 10.60 8.01 19.27
N GLU A 92 10.10 6.84 18.87
CA GLU A 92 8.95 6.17 19.48
C GLU A 92 9.33 5.10 20.52
N GLY A 93 10.64 4.90 20.75
CA GLY A 93 11.15 3.90 21.69
C GLY A 93 10.73 2.47 21.30
N LEU A 94 10.81 2.12 20.02
CA LEU A 94 10.48 0.79 19.53
C LEU A 94 11.63 -0.16 19.92
N ARG A 95 11.39 -1.02 20.92
CA ARG A 95 12.39 -1.94 21.48
C ARG A 95 12.19 -3.40 21.08
N THR A 96 11.11 -3.70 20.38
CA THR A 96 10.80 -5.06 19.95
C THR A 96 10.67 -5.10 18.44
N THR A 97 11.08 -6.21 17.85
CA THR A 97 10.98 -6.49 16.42
C THR A 97 9.53 -6.42 15.93
N ASP A 98 8.53 -6.85 16.71
CA ASP A 98 7.11 -6.71 16.35
C ASP A 98 6.68 -5.24 16.16
N ARG A 99 7.19 -4.34 17.00
CA ARG A 99 6.91 -2.90 16.88
C ARG A 99 7.61 -2.31 15.66
N VAL A 100 8.86 -2.72 15.41
CA VAL A 100 9.59 -2.32 14.19
C VAL A 100 8.92 -2.87 12.93
N ARG A 101 8.37 -4.09 12.96
CA ARG A 101 7.58 -4.66 11.85
C ARG A 101 6.39 -3.78 11.50
N THR A 102 5.66 -3.37 12.52
CA THR A 102 4.47 -2.52 12.37
C THR A 102 4.87 -1.17 11.77
N ALA A 103 5.94 -0.56 12.28
CA ALA A 103 6.47 0.69 11.75
C ALA A 103 6.96 0.55 10.29
N LEU A 104 7.68 -0.52 9.95
CA LEU A 104 8.13 -0.81 8.58
C LEU A 104 6.95 -0.89 7.61
N ARG A 105 5.87 -1.59 7.99
CA ARG A 105 4.65 -1.68 7.17
C ARG A 105 4.06 -0.31 6.93
N GLU A 106 3.99 0.53 7.96
CA GLU A 106 3.43 1.87 7.83
C GLU A 106 4.29 2.77 6.95
N GLU A 107 5.63 2.73 7.07
CA GLU A 107 6.52 3.50 6.20
C GLU A 107 6.42 3.05 4.74
N LEU A 108 6.33 1.74 4.47
CA LEU A 108 6.08 1.22 3.13
C LEU A 108 4.74 1.71 2.56
N VAL A 109 3.68 1.76 3.37
CA VAL A 109 2.38 2.31 2.95
C VAL A 109 2.50 3.81 2.65
N ARG A 110 3.21 4.58 3.48
CA ARG A 110 3.43 6.02 3.25
C ARG A 110 4.16 6.26 1.93
N MET A 111 5.19 5.49 1.62
CA MET A 111 5.93 5.60 0.35
C MET A 111 5.04 5.38 -0.89
N LEU A 112 4.01 4.55 -0.77
CA LEU A 112 3.09 4.22 -1.86
C LEU A 112 1.88 5.15 -1.93
N GLN A 113 1.68 6.05 -0.96
CA GLN A 113 0.65 7.07 -1.04
C GLN A 113 1.10 8.16 -2.01
N VAL A 114 0.37 8.30 -3.10
CA VAL A 114 0.56 9.38 -4.08
C VAL A 114 -0.65 10.29 -3.96
N ASP A 115 -0.43 11.58 -3.68
CA ASP A 115 -1.50 12.58 -3.54
C ASP A 115 -2.19 12.93 -4.87
N ALA A 116 -1.69 12.40 -5.99
CA ALA A 116 -2.28 12.61 -7.30
C ALA A 116 -3.52 11.71 -7.49
N PRO A 117 -4.65 12.25 -7.98
CA PRO A 117 -5.75 11.43 -8.45
C PRO A 117 -5.21 10.40 -9.44
N LEU A 118 -5.60 9.13 -9.29
CA LEU A 118 -5.27 8.11 -10.26
C LEU A 118 -5.67 8.64 -11.65
N PRO A 119 -4.75 8.65 -12.63
CA PRO A 119 -5.07 9.15 -13.96
C PRO A 119 -6.30 8.41 -14.47
N ASN A 120 -7.28 9.18 -14.96
CA ASN A 120 -8.54 8.64 -15.44
C ASN A 120 -8.23 7.63 -16.55
N PRO A 121 -8.57 6.33 -16.39
CA PRO A 121 -8.26 5.32 -17.39
C PRO A 121 -8.88 5.61 -18.77
N ALA A 122 -9.93 6.44 -18.82
CA ALA A 122 -10.59 6.84 -20.06
C ALA A 122 -9.82 7.91 -20.86
N GLU A 123 -8.86 8.61 -20.26
CA GLU A 123 -8.11 9.68 -20.93
C GLU A 123 -6.96 9.15 -21.80
N HIS A 124 -6.50 7.91 -21.57
CA HIS A 124 -5.47 7.28 -22.41
C HIS A 124 -5.96 6.76 -23.76
N LEU A 125 -7.27 6.77 -24.03
CA LEU A 125 -7.84 6.35 -25.32
C LEU A 125 -7.89 7.48 -26.37
N LEU A 126 -7.38 8.68 -26.06
CA LEU A 126 -7.39 9.81 -27.00
C LEU A 126 -6.07 10.00 -27.78
N TYR A 127 -5.10 9.10 -27.63
CA TYR A 127 -3.76 9.24 -28.23
C TYR A 127 -3.29 8.03 -29.06
N VAL A 128 -4.21 7.26 -29.63
CA VAL A 128 -3.91 6.19 -30.58
C VAL A 128 -4.80 6.29 -31.82
#